data_AF-A0A9P5T6A6-F1
#
_entry.id   AF-A0A9P5T6A6-F1
#
_cell.length_a   1.000
_cell.length_b   1.000
_cell.length_c   1.000
_cell.angle_alpha   90.00
_cell.angle_beta   90.00
_cell.angle_gamma   90.00
#
_symmetry.space_group_name_H-M   'P 1'
#
loop_
_entity.id
_entity.type
_entity.pdbx_description
1 polymer ?
#
loop_
_entity_poly.entity_id
_entity_poly.type
_entity_poly.pdbx_seq_one_letter_code
_entity_poly.pdbx_strand_id
1 'polypeptide(L)'
;MLRKPVIYLYPPSRLPDVIVELLLTSSWSFSAVYPSPQTASTPSAENQISTQSLTWAIEAEPDGRLVEKTTGVEVTYLYWEATANRHLVTPDASRPTTPVEDIDAFDPSRPSLSPGDSIFLPIGKIPGYLDVALKALTLHAEARTSFITYWLPSLLKHEYVAVRFVAQESYEKAAQMRISPVPDVVTRVFMLFRGVRPDDVGLWAPAAARATTEDGATFWTKVVGVDAVRASDHTLFRVLEWGGMEVE
;
A
#
# COMPACT_ATOMS: atom_id res chain seq x y z
N MET A 1 8.73 -2.68 -9.04
CA MET A 1 7.35 -2.48 -9.57
C MET A 1 6.40 -2.41 -8.39
N LEU A 2 5.40 -1.51 -8.41
CA LEU A 2 4.29 -1.55 -7.45
C LEU A 2 3.39 -2.71 -7.85
N ARG A 3 3.05 -3.60 -6.92
CA ARG A 3 2.21 -4.75 -7.25
C ARG A 3 1.08 -4.97 -6.25
N LYS A 4 -0.09 -5.30 -6.80
CA LYS A 4 -1.35 -5.62 -6.13
C LYS A 4 -1.74 -4.74 -4.93
N PRO A 5 -1.88 -3.41 -5.09
CA PRO A 5 -2.90 -2.70 -4.35
C PRO A 5 -4.30 -3.30 -4.56
N VAL A 6 -4.98 -3.65 -3.47
CA VAL A 6 -6.39 -4.04 -3.47
C VAL A 6 -7.16 -3.24 -2.43
N ILE A 7 -8.38 -2.82 -2.78
CA ILE A 7 -9.24 -1.95 -1.96
C ILE A 7 -10.53 -2.70 -1.64
N TYR A 8 -10.78 -2.92 -0.36
CA TYR A 8 -12.01 -3.47 0.20
C TYR A 8 -12.87 -2.35 0.77
N LEU A 9 -14.19 -2.46 0.58
CA LEU A 9 -15.16 -1.51 1.11
C LEU A 9 -16.19 -2.26 1.96
N TYR A 10 -16.40 -1.80 3.19
CA TYR A 10 -17.33 -2.38 4.15
C TYR A 10 -18.24 -1.29 4.72
N PRO A 11 -19.31 -0.90 4.02
CA PRO A 11 -20.30 0.01 4.57
C PRO A 11 -21.17 -0.68 5.65
N PRO A 12 -21.76 0.07 6.58
CA PRO A 12 -22.62 -0.51 7.63
C PRO A 12 -24.00 -0.93 7.10
N SER A 13 -24.39 -0.41 5.94
CA SER A 13 -25.59 -0.76 5.19
C SER A 13 -25.29 -0.67 3.69
N ARG A 14 -26.09 -1.32 2.85
CA ARG A 14 -25.94 -1.26 1.39
C ARG A 14 -25.82 0.19 0.88
N LEU A 15 -24.78 0.46 0.09
CA LEU A 15 -24.57 1.72 -0.61
C LEU A 15 -24.69 1.50 -2.13
N PRO A 16 -25.74 2.00 -2.81
CA PRO A 16 -25.93 1.80 -4.26
C PRO A 16 -25.07 2.71 -5.15
N ASP A 17 -24.41 3.70 -4.55
CA ASP A 17 -23.67 4.75 -5.26
C ASP A 17 -22.39 5.08 -4.47
N VAL A 18 -21.33 4.31 -4.71
CA VAL A 18 -19.99 4.60 -4.21
C VAL A 18 -19.06 4.94 -5.37
N ILE A 19 -18.39 6.08 -5.28
CA ILE A 19 -17.35 6.49 -6.22
C ILE A 19 -15.99 6.32 -5.54
N VAL A 20 -15.06 5.63 -6.21
CA VAL A 20 -13.67 5.48 -5.77
C VAL A 20 -12.76 6.08 -6.84
N GLU A 21 -12.04 7.13 -6.49
CA GLU A 21 -11.10 7.82 -7.36
C GLU A 21 -9.67 7.60 -6.87
N LEU A 22 -8.77 7.27 -7.80
CA LEU A 22 -7.33 7.20 -7.55
C LEU A 22 -6.59 8.19 -8.43
N LEU A 23 -5.67 8.94 -7.84
CA LEU A 23 -4.77 9.85 -8.53
C LEU A 23 -3.33 9.49 -8.19
N LEU A 24 -2.55 9.10 -9.20
CA LEU A 24 -1.14 8.81 -9.02
C LEU A 24 -0.29 10.06 -9.23
N THR A 25 0.76 10.17 -8.41
CA THR A 25 1.88 11.06 -8.74
C THR A 25 2.51 10.65 -10.07
N SER A 26 3.19 11.58 -10.72
CA SER A 26 3.90 11.35 -11.98
C SER A 26 5.07 10.38 -11.88
N SER A 27 5.51 10.05 -10.66
CA SER A 27 6.50 8.99 -10.43
C SER A 27 5.95 7.61 -10.76
N TRP A 28 4.62 7.44 -10.87
CA TRP A 28 3.96 6.16 -11.16
C TRP A 28 3.03 6.26 -12.37
N SER A 29 2.78 5.12 -13.01
CA SER A 29 1.76 4.98 -14.05
C SER A 29 1.05 3.65 -13.91
N PHE A 30 -0.27 3.65 -14.02
CA PHE A 30 -1.09 2.45 -13.95
C PHE A 30 -0.63 1.42 -14.99
N SER A 31 -0.48 0.18 -14.55
CA SER A 31 -0.09 -0.95 -15.40
C SER A 31 -1.19 -2.00 -15.52
N ALA A 32 -2.05 -2.12 -14.51
CA ALA A 32 -3.22 -2.98 -14.52
C ALA A 32 -4.29 -2.40 -13.60
N VAL A 33 -5.56 -2.57 -13.96
CA VAL A 33 -6.72 -2.13 -13.17
C VAL A 33 -7.84 -3.14 -13.34
N TYR A 34 -8.58 -3.44 -12.28
CA TYR A 34 -9.73 -4.34 -12.33
C TYR A 34 -10.71 -4.04 -11.17
N PRO A 35 -12.03 -4.06 -11.39
CA PRO A 35 -12.73 -4.13 -12.68
C PRO A 35 -12.39 -2.93 -13.59
N SER A 36 -12.79 -2.96 -14.86
CA SER A 36 -12.51 -1.83 -15.78
C SER A 36 -13.15 -0.54 -15.25
N PRO A 37 -12.36 0.53 -14.98
CA PRO A 37 -12.89 1.79 -14.47
C PRO A 37 -13.66 2.57 -15.53
N GLN A 38 -14.51 3.50 -15.08
CA GLN A 38 -15.36 4.33 -15.94
C GLN A 38 -14.58 5.39 -16.71
N THR A 39 -13.50 5.88 -16.11
CA THR A 39 -12.60 6.85 -16.73
C THR A 39 -11.19 6.48 -16.33
N ALA A 40 -10.30 6.40 -17.33
CA ALA A 40 -8.86 6.39 -17.13
C ALA A 40 -8.32 7.53 -18.02
N SER A 41 -7.89 8.62 -17.39
CA SER A 41 -7.29 9.72 -18.14
C SER A 41 -5.78 9.48 -18.23
N THR A 42 -5.33 9.15 -19.44
CA THR A 42 -3.92 9.25 -19.84
C THR A 42 -3.70 10.64 -20.45
N PRO A 43 -2.67 11.39 -20.05
CA PRO A 43 -2.48 12.73 -20.59
C PRO A 43 -2.18 12.70 -22.09
N SER A 44 -2.86 13.59 -22.80
CA SER A 44 -2.61 13.96 -24.20
C SER A 44 -1.21 14.58 -24.36
N ALA A 45 -0.66 14.43 -25.56
CA ALA A 45 0.73 14.71 -25.93
C ALA A 45 1.30 16.09 -25.53
N GLU A 46 2.64 16.08 -25.40
CA GLU A 46 3.62 17.19 -25.37
C GLU A 46 3.81 17.96 -24.04
N ASN A 47 4.89 17.58 -23.34
CA ASN A 47 5.66 18.39 -22.39
C ASN A 47 5.10 18.71 -20.98
N GLN A 48 4.17 17.91 -20.43
CA GLN A 48 3.85 17.97 -19.00
C GLN A 48 3.98 16.63 -18.28
N ILE A 49 4.56 16.71 -17.07
CA ILE A 49 4.64 15.66 -16.06
C ILE A 49 3.23 15.08 -15.86
N SER A 50 3.01 13.89 -16.39
CA SER A 50 1.68 13.34 -16.63
C SER A 50 1.19 12.58 -15.38
N THR A 51 0.29 13.18 -14.59
CA THR A 51 -0.42 12.48 -13.50
C THR A 51 -1.57 11.67 -14.09
N GLN A 52 -1.74 10.42 -13.66
CA GLN A 52 -2.83 9.55 -14.12
C GLN A 52 -3.91 9.44 -13.06
N SER A 53 -5.17 9.39 -13.50
CA SER A 53 -6.30 9.15 -12.62
C SER A 53 -7.25 8.10 -13.17
N LEU A 54 -7.94 7.42 -12.26
CA LEU A 54 -9.04 6.53 -12.59
C LEU A 54 -10.20 6.70 -11.62
N THR A 55 -11.38 6.25 -12.05
CA THR A 55 -12.61 6.28 -11.25
C THR A 55 -13.40 4.99 -11.44
N TRP A 56 -13.78 4.35 -10.32
CA TRP A 56 -14.81 3.31 -10.29
C TRP A 56 -16.10 3.87 -9.71
N ALA A 57 -17.24 3.50 -10.30
CA ALA A 57 -18.54 3.63 -9.66
C ALA A 57 -19.08 2.23 -9.35
N ILE A 58 -19.37 1.99 -8.08
CA ILE A 58 -19.76 0.68 -7.58
C ILE A 58 -20.96 0.75 -6.66
N GLU A 59 -21.65 -0.37 -6.55
CA GLU A 59 -22.51 -0.68 -5.40
C GLU A 59 -21.67 -1.46 -4.38
N ALA A 60 -21.80 -1.15 -3.09
CA ALA A 60 -21.07 -1.82 -2.02
C ALA A 60 -22.04 -2.39 -0.98
N GLU A 61 -21.86 -3.66 -0.64
CA GLU A 61 -22.63 -4.37 0.38
C GLU A 61 -21.84 -4.50 1.69
N PRO A 62 -22.52 -4.62 2.85
CA PRO A 62 -21.85 -4.75 4.15
C PRO A 62 -20.95 -5.98 4.30
N ASP A 63 -21.16 -7.02 3.49
CA ASP A 63 -20.35 -8.24 3.47
C ASP A 63 -19.05 -8.11 2.64
N GLY A 64 -18.82 -6.96 1.99
CA GLY A 64 -17.66 -6.69 1.15
C GLY A 64 -17.86 -7.00 -0.33
N ARG A 65 -19.05 -7.46 -0.75
CA ARG A 65 -19.39 -7.65 -2.16
C ARG A 65 -19.54 -6.30 -2.84
N LEU A 66 -18.89 -6.13 -3.98
CA LEU A 66 -18.92 -4.92 -4.80
C LEU A 66 -19.44 -5.26 -6.19
N VAL A 67 -20.27 -4.38 -6.77
CA VAL A 67 -20.73 -4.51 -8.16
C VAL A 67 -20.34 -3.26 -8.92
N GLU A 68 -19.51 -3.40 -9.97
CA GLU A 68 -19.18 -2.28 -10.85
C GLU A 68 -20.35 -1.95 -11.76
N LYS A 69 -20.77 -0.68 -11.77
CA LYS A 69 -22.07 -0.28 -12.32
C LYS A 69 -22.15 -0.28 -13.84
N THR A 70 -21.02 -0.18 -14.53
CA THR A 70 -20.96 -0.10 -16.00
C THR A 70 -21.03 -1.48 -16.65
N THR A 71 -20.30 -2.43 -16.07
CA THR A 71 -20.10 -3.80 -16.56
C THR A 71 -20.97 -4.81 -15.84
N GLY A 72 -21.47 -4.48 -14.64
CA GLY A 72 -22.22 -5.40 -13.79
C GLY A 72 -21.37 -6.49 -13.14
N VAL A 73 -20.03 -6.39 -13.24
CA VAL A 73 -19.11 -7.37 -12.68
C VAL A 73 -19.13 -7.30 -11.16
N GLU A 74 -19.31 -8.46 -10.54
CA GLU A 74 -19.23 -8.64 -9.09
C GLU A 74 -17.80 -9.02 -8.68
N VAL A 75 -17.26 -8.33 -7.67
CA VAL A 75 -15.92 -8.55 -7.11
C VAL A 75 -15.94 -8.38 -5.60
N THR A 76 -14.90 -8.86 -4.91
CA THR A 76 -14.72 -8.66 -3.46
C THR A 76 -13.77 -7.50 -3.13
N TYR A 77 -13.05 -6.98 -4.13
CA TYR A 77 -12.15 -5.84 -4.00
C TYR A 77 -11.94 -5.16 -5.36
N LEU A 78 -11.57 -3.88 -5.32
CA LEU A 78 -11.00 -3.16 -6.47
C LEU A 78 -9.49 -3.40 -6.50
N TYR A 79 -8.89 -3.46 -7.67
CA TYR A 79 -7.49 -3.79 -7.88
C TYR A 79 -6.83 -2.81 -8.84
N TRP A 80 -5.60 -2.43 -8.52
CA TRP A 80 -4.74 -1.66 -9.40
C TRP A 80 -3.27 -2.01 -9.20
N GLU A 81 -2.45 -1.75 -10.22
CA GLU A 81 -0.99 -1.81 -10.17
C GLU A 81 -0.39 -0.60 -10.88
N ALA A 82 0.88 -0.31 -10.55
CA ALA A 82 1.62 0.73 -11.24
C ALA A 82 3.09 0.35 -11.49
N THR A 83 3.65 0.94 -12.53
CA THR A 83 5.08 0.95 -12.81
C THR A 83 5.70 2.26 -12.34
N ALA A 84 6.95 2.21 -11.89
CA ALA A 84 7.70 3.41 -11.52
C ALA A 84 8.34 4.04 -12.76
N ASN A 85 8.15 5.35 -12.92
CA ASN A 85 8.68 6.16 -14.00
C ASN A 85 10.12 6.57 -13.72
N ARG A 86 11.04 5.60 -13.81
CA ARG A 86 12.47 5.80 -13.49
C ARG A 86 13.23 6.69 -14.47
N HIS A 87 12.61 7.13 -15.56
CA HIS A 87 13.25 7.88 -16.65
C HIS A 87 12.86 9.36 -16.74
N LEU A 88 11.96 9.87 -15.89
CA LEU A 88 11.41 11.23 -16.04
C LEU A 88 11.95 12.28 -15.05
N VAL A 89 12.86 11.92 -14.15
CA VAL A 89 13.37 12.86 -13.14
C VAL A 89 14.71 13.43 -13.60
N THR A 90 14.66 14.56 -14.32
CA THR A 90 15.72 15.56 -14.16
C THR A 90 15.50 16.25 -12.81
N PRO A 91 16.55 16.54 -12.03
CA PRO A 91 16.37 17.21 -10.75
C PRO A 91 15.81 18.61 -11.03
N ASP A 92 14.61 18.87 -10.51
CA ASP A 92 13.98 20.18 -10.55
C ASP A 92 14.90 21.16 -9.79
N ALA A 93 15.55 22.07 -10.51
CA ALA A 93 16.52 23.04 -9.98
C ALA A 93 15.90 24.09 -9.03
N SER A 94 14.61 23.95 -8.75
CA SER A 94 13.79 24.85 -7.95
C SER A 94 13.71 24.47 -6.47
N ARG A 95 14.28 23.32 -6.05
CA ARG A 95 14.17 22.86 -4.66
C ARG A 95 14.97 23.78 -3.71
N PRO A 96 14.33 24.40 -2.70
CA PRO A 96 15.05 25.12 -1.66
C PRO A 96 16.05 24.20 -0.96
N THR A 97 17.29 24.66 -0.81
CA THR A 97 18.44 23.95 -0.22
C THR A 97 18.36 23.77 1.30
N THR A 98 17.18 23.89 1.91
CA THR A 98 17.00 23.58 3.33
C THR A 98 16.76 22.07 3.49
N PRO A 99 17.66 21.32 4.15
CA PRO A 99 17.41 19.94 4.50
C PRO A 99 16.40 19.91 5.63
N VAL A 100 15.12 19.90 5.29
CA VAL A 100 14.16 19.20 6.14
C VAL A 100 14.27 17.76 5.69
N GLU A 101 15.21 17.02 6.28
CA GLU A 101 15.21 15.56 6.22
C GLU A 101 13.92 15.11 6.91
N ASP A 102 12.86 14.99 6.13
CA ASP A 102 11.68 14.24 6.55
C ASP A 102 12.10 12.76 6.48
N ILE A 103 12.70 12.27 7.56
CA ILE A 103 13.31 10.93 7.69
C ILE A 103 12.28 9.83 7.36
N ASP A 104 10.97 10.15 7.42
CA ASP A 104 9.86 9.25 7.13
C ASP A 104 9.21 9.46 5.74
N ALA A 105 9.79 10.32 4.88
CA ALA A 105 9.25 10.56 3.55
C ALA A 105 9.40 9.35 2.64
N PHE A 106 8.27 8.84 2.14
CA PHE A 106 8.23 7.84 1.09
C PHE A 106 8.42 8.50 -0.27
N ASP A 107 9.50 8.16 -0.97
CA ASP A 107 9.73 8.56 -2.36
C ASP A 107 9.27 7.43 -3.31
N PRO A 108 8.15 7.58 -4.03
CA PRO A 108 7.63 6.56 -4.94
C PRO A 108 8.54 6.32 -6.16
N SER A 109 9.39 7.27 -6.54
CA SER A 109 10.36 7.12 -7.63
C SER A 109 11.60 6.34 -7.20
N ARG A 110 11.95 6.43 -5.91
CA ARG A 110 13.14 5.83 -5.29
C ARG A 110 12.79 5.22 -3.92
N PRO A 111 11.95 4.18 -3.90
CA PRO A 111 11.58 3.52 -2.65
C PRO A 111 12.84 2.95 -1.99
N SER A 112 12.91 3.04 -0.66
CA SER A 112 14.09 2.61 0.09
C SER A 112 13.72 1.98 1.43
N LEU A 113 14.63 1.17 1.95
CA LEU A 113 14.60 0.60 3.30
C LEU A 113 15.96 0.82 3.93
N SER A 114 15.98 1.07 5.24
CA SER A 114 17.19 1.18 6.04
C SER A 114 17.09 0.30 7.29
N PRO A 115 18.20 -0.03 7.95
CA PRO A 115 18.15 -0.70 9.26
C PRO A 115 17.35 0.08 10.32
N GLY A 116 17.21 1.40 10.18
CA GLY A 116 16.51 2.25 11.14
C GLY A 116 14.99 2.13 11.08
N ASP A 117 14.43 1.97 9.89
CA ASP A 117 12.98 2.04 9.62
C ASP A 117 12.33 0.69 9.31
N SER A 118 13.11 -0.39 9.40
CA SER A 118 12.72 -1.73 8.95
C SER A 118 12.86 -2.76 10.06
N ILE A 119 12.26 -3.93 9.82
CA ILE A 119 12.63 -5.19 10.47
C ILE A 119 13.46 -6.04 9.52
N PHE A 120 14.21 -6.98 10.09
CA PHE A 120 15.05 -7.91 9.34
C PHE A 120 14.93 -9.31 9.94
N LEU A 121 14.63 -10.31 9.09
CA LEU A 121 14.50 -11.70 9.52
C LEU A 121 14.96 -12.67 8.42
N PRO A 122 15.41 -13.88 8.78
CA PRO A 122 15.49 -15.00 7.84
C PRO A 122 14.13 -15.29 7.22
N ILE A 123 14.09 -15.66 5.94
CA ILE A 123 12.85 -15.87 5.18
C ILE A 123 11.85 -16.82 5.87
N GLY A 124 12.33 -17.87 6.54
CA GLY A 124 11.47 -18.82 7.26
C GLY A 124 10.63 -18.20 8.39
N LYS A 125 11.01 -17.02 8.90
CA LYS A 125 10.27 -16.29 9.95
C LYS A 125 9.35 -15.20 9.40
N ILE A 126 9.56 -14.77 8.15
CA ILE A 126 8.82 -13.63 7.56
C ILE A 126 7.32 -13.87 7.48
N PRO A 127 6.79 -15.02 6.99
CA PRO A 127 5.35 -15.22 6.88
C PRO A 127 4.62 -15.12 8.23
N GLY A 128 5.20 -15.73 9.27
CA GLY A 128 4.64 -15.66 10.62
C GLY A 128 4.68 -14.25 11.20
N TYR A 129 5.79 -13.52 10.98
CA TYR A 129 5.88 -12.12 11.37
C TYR A 129 4.84 -11.26 10.66
N LEU A 130 4.67 -11.44 9.35
CA LEU A 130 3.68 -10.69 8.55
C LEU A 130 2.25 -10.96 9.01
N ASP A 131 1.86 -12.21 9.34
CA ASP A 131 0.50 -12.46 9.83
C ASP A 131 0.21 -11.69 11.13
N VAL A 132 1.15 -11.69 12.08
CA VAL A 132 1.02 -10.90 13.32
C VAL A 132 0.96 -9.40 13.03
N ALA A 133 1.84 -8.89 12.16
CA ALA A 133 1.89 -7.48 11.79
C ALA A 133 0.58 -7.02 11.14
N LEU A 134 0.12 -7.74 10.12
CA LEU A 134 -1.07 -7.40 9.35
C LEU A 134 -2.34 -7.53 10.21
N LYS A 135 -2.37 -8.47 11.15
CA LYS A 135 -3.47 -8.58 12.13
C LYS A 135 -3.51 -7.37 13.06
N ALA A 136 -2.35 -6.92 13.54
CA ALA A 136 -2.26 -5.70 14.34
C ALA A 136 -2.67 -4.45 13.54
N LEU A 137 -2.36 -4.41 12.25
CA LEU A 137 -2.80 -3.40 11.29
C LEU A 137 -4.27 -3.56 10.85
N THR A 138 -5.04 -4.41 11.52
CA THR A 138 -6.49 -4.64 11.33
C THR A 138 -6.91 -5.27 10.00
N LEU A 139 -6.00 -5.88 9.24
CA LEU A 139 -6.39 -6.68 8.09
C LEU A 139 -7.16 -7.93 8.56
N HIS A 140 -8.31 -8.16 7.94
CA HIS A 140 -9.11 -9.37 8.16
C HIS A 140 -8.44 -10.62 7.54
N ALA A 141 -8.91 -11.81 7.90
CA ALA A 141 -8.22 -13.06 7.58
C ALA A 141 -7.99 -13.31 6.08
N GLU A 142 -8.97 -12.99 5.24
CA GLU A 142 -8.84 -13.10 3.78
C GLU A 142 -7.78 -12.15 3.22
N ALA A 143 -7.83 -10.86 3.59
CA ALA A 143 -6.81 -9.89 3.21
C ALA A 143 -5.40 -10.31 3.64
N ARG A 144 -5.20 -10.79 4.88
CA ARG A 144 -3.88 -11.28 5.33
C ARG A 144 -3.39 -12.48 4.53
N THR A 145 -4.27 -13.44 4.28
CA THR A 145 -3.94 -14.64 3.49
C THR A 145 -3.57 -14.25 2.06
N SER A 146 -4.35 -13.37 1.43
CA SER A 146 -4.11 -12.88 0.06
C SER A 146 -2.84 -12.04 -0.03
N PHE A 147 -2.54 -11.24 0.99
CA PHE A 147 -1.31 -10.46 1.09
C PHE A 147 -0.09 -11.38 1.12
N ILE A 148 -0.06 -12.32 2.08
CA ILE A 148 1.08 -13.21 2.30
C ILE A 148 1.27 -14.12 1.09
N THR A 149 0.21 -14.78 0.61
CA THR A 149 0.32 -15.73 -0.52
C THR A 149 0.75 -15.04 -1.81
N TYR A 150 0.38 -13.77 -2.02
CA TYR A 150 0.82 -13.00 -3.18
C TYR A 150 2.31 -12.67 -3.13
N TRP A 151 2.81 -12.20 -1.98
CA TRP A 151 4.21 -11.77 -1.86
C TRP A 151 5.18 -12.92 -1.59
N LEU A 152 4.71 -14.04 -1.06
CA LEU A 152 5.53 -15.19 -0.68
C LEU A 152 6.47 -15.68 -1.80
N PRO A 153 6.04 -15.84 -3.07
CA PRO A 153 6.95 -16.23 -4.16
C PRO A 153 8.11 -15.27 -4.39
N SER A 154 7.92 -13.97 -4.18
CA SER A 154 9.00 -12.97 -4.30
C SER A 154 9.90 -12.98 -3.07
N LEU A 155 9.31 -13.11 -1.88
CA LEU A 155 10.06 -13.20 -0.62
C LEU A 155 10.97 -14.44 -0.57
N LEU A 156 10.51 -15.59 -1.08
CA LEU A 156 11.24 -16.86 -1.10
C LEU A 156 12.49 -16.85 -1.99
N LYS A 157 12.71 -15.82 -2.80
CA LYS A 157 13.94 -15.65 -3.59
C LYS A 157 15.14 -15.23 -2.74
N HIS A 158 14.90 -14.80 -1.50
CA HIS A 158 15.89 -14.21 -0.61
C HIS A 158 16.08 -15.09 0.63
N GLU A 159 17.33 -15.22 1.09
CA GLU A 159 17.63 -15.93 2.35
C GLU A 159 17.24 -15.08 3.57
N TYR A 160 17.52 -13.77 3.48
CA TYR A 160 17.17 -12.77 4.48
C TYR A 160 16.37 -11.65 3.84
N VAL A 161 15.35 -11.18 4.55
CA VAL A 161 14.45 -10.13 4.05
C VAL A 161 14.38 -9.00 5.06
N ALA A 162 14.51 -7.77 4.57
CA ALA A 162 14.13 -6.58 5.28
C ALA A 162 12.72 -6.14 4.86
N VAL A 163 11.90 -5.71 5.83
CA VAL A 163 10.52 -5.25 5.61
C VAL A 163 10.27 -3.93 6.31
N ARG A 164 9.59 -3.01 5.63
CA ARG A 164 9.08 -1.74 6.17
C ARG A 164 7.62 -1.58 5.78
N PHE A 165 6.78 -1.12 6.71
CA PHE A 165 5.48 -0.57 6.35
C PHE A 165 5.56 0.96 6.31
N VAL A 166 4.96 1.56 5.28
CA VAL A 166 4.95 3.01 5.06
C VAL A 166 3.81 3.66 5.83
N ALA A 167 4.04 4.84 6.39
CA ALA A 167 3.00 5.67 6.99
C ALA A 167 1.91 6.02 5.96
N GLN A 168 0.64 5.96 6.36
CA GLN A 168 -0.49 6.21 5.46
C GLN A 168 -0.41 7.59 4.81
N GLU A 169 -0.05 8.62 5.57
CA GLU A 169 0.10 9.99 5.08
C GLU A 169 1.20 10.14 4.02
N SER A 170 2.27 9.34 4.14
CA SER A 170 3.37 9.32 3.18
C SER A 170 2.97 8.59 1.90
N TYR A 171 2.19 7.50 2.03
CA TYR A 171 1.66 6.78 0.88
C TYR A 171 0.58 7.56 0.11
N GLU A 172 -0.28 8.31 0.82
CA GLU A 172 -1.32 9.17 0.25
C GLU A 172 -0.75 10.20 -0.74
N LYS A 173 0.47 10.70 -0.50
CA LYS A 173 1.18 11.62 -1.42
C LYS A 173 1.54 10.98 -2.75
N ALA A 174 1.71 9.65 -2.79
CA ALA A 174 2.07 8.91 -4.00
C ALA A 174 0.84 8.44 -4.79
N ALA A 175 -0.21 8.01 -4.09
CA ALA A 175 -1.45 7.53 -4.70
C ALA A 175 -2.63 8.05 -3.86
N GLN A 176 -3.16 9.21 -4.22
CA GLN A 176 -4.28 9.82 -3.52
C GLN A 176 -5.56 9.01 -3.78
N MET A 177 -6.31 8.72 -2.72
CA MET A 177 -7.57 7.99 -2.81
C MET A 177 -8.72 8.84 -2.27
N ARG A 178 -9.76 9.05 -3.09
CA ARG A 178 -10.99 9.75 -2.69
C ARG A 178 -12.17 8.81 -2.86
N ILE A 179 -13.03 8.78 -1.85
CA ILE A 179 -14.23 7.92 -1.85
C ILE A 179 -15.45 8.76 -1.47
N SER A 180 -16.53 8.58 -2.21
CA SER A 180 -17.83 9.23 -1.96
C SER A 180 -18.93 8.17 -1.91
N PRO A 181 -19.79 8.11 -0.86
CA PRO A 181 -19.73 8.93 0.35
C PRO A 181 -18.42 8.72 1.13
N VAL A 182 -18.03 9.72 1.92
CA VAL A 182 -16.76 9.68 2.65
C VAL A 182 -16.79 8.54 3.68
N PRO A 183 -15.82 7.60 3.65
CA PRO A 183 -15.70 6.58 4.68
C PRO A 183 -15.39 7.18 6.03
N ASP A 184 -15.90 6.56 7.09
CA ASP A 184 -15.58 6.93 8.45
C ASP A 184 -14.11 6.68 8.77
N VAL A 185 -13.55 5.58 8.25
CA VAL A 185 -12.15 5.19 8.45
C VAL A 185 -11.59 4.54 7.20
N VAL A 186 -10.36 4.93 6.86
CA VAL A 186 -9.57 4.33 5.79
C VAL A 186 -8.29 3.79 6.41
N THR A 187 -7.98 2.52 6.15
CA THR A 187 -6.73 1.86 6.54
C THR A 187 -5.96 1.48 5.28
N ARG A 188 -4.78 2.05 5.06
CA ARG A 188 -3.92 1.78 3.89
C ARG A 188 -2.60 1.19 4.35
N VAL A 189 -2.37 -0.09 4.06
CA VAL A 189 -1.15 -0.80 4.45
C VAL A 189 -0.27 -1.01 3.23
N PHE A 190 0.88 -0.34 3.22
CA PHE A 190 1.81 -0.40 2.10
C PHE A 190 3.17 -0.96 2.54
N MET A 191 3.55 -2.12 2.01
CA MET A 191 4.80 -2.80 2.38
C MET A 191 5.91 -2.55 1.36
N LEU A 192 7.08 -2.16 1.87
CA LEU A 192 8.34 -2.28 1.15
C LEU A 192 9.09 -3.51 1.66
N PHE A 193 9.76 -4.24 0.78
CA PHE A 193 10.70 -5.26 1.19
C PHE A 193 11.89 -5.34 0.23
N ARG A 194 13.01 -5.89 0.72
CA ARG A 194 14.16 -6.24 -0.11
C ARG A 194 14.86 -7.48 0.42
N GLY A 195 15.56 -8.18 -0.48
CA GLY A 195 16.59 -9.12 -0.10
C GLY A 195 17.77 -8.43 0.57
N VAL A 196 18.37 -9.11 1.55
CA VAL A 196 19.64 -8.70 2.16
C VAL A 196 20.64 -9.84 1.94
N ARG A 197 21.81 -9.49 1.42
CA ARG A 197 22.87 -10.46 1.15
C ARG A 197 23.47 -10.96 2.47
N PRO A 198 23.93 -12.22 2.54
CA PRO A 198 24.57 -12.77 3.73
C PRO A 198 25.70 -11.88 4.29
N ASP A 199 26.50 -11.28 3.41
CA ASP A 199 27.63 -10.40 3.79
C ASP A 199 27.18 -9.10 4.46
N ASP A 200 25.94 -8.65 4.18
CA ASP A 200 25.39 -7.39 4.68
C ASP A 200 24.62 -7.57 6.00
N VAL A 201 24.37 -8.81 6.45
CA VAL A 201 23.49 -9.11 7.61
C VAL A 201 23.92 -8.36 8.87
N GLY A 202 25.23 -8.19 9.10
CA GLY A 202 25.75 -7.46 10.26
C GLY A 202 25.27 -6.00 10.33
N LEU A 203 24.99 -5.37 9.19
CA LEU A 203 24.50 -3.99 9.12
C LEU A 203 23.03 -3.86 9.56
N TRP A 204 22.29 -4.96 9.60
CA TRP A 204 20.86 -4.99 9.92
C TRP A 204 20.57 -5.40 11.36
N ALA A 205 21.58 -5.45 12.24
CA ALA A 205 21.40 -5.81 13.64
C ALA A 205 20.30 -4.98 14.37
N PRO A 206 20.17 -3.65 14.17
CA PRO A 206 19.08 -2.89 14.77
C PRO A 206 17.69 -3.36 14.30
N ALA A 207 17.54 -3.65 13.01
CA ALA A 207 16.30 -4.14 12.41
C ALA A 207 15.96 -5.57 12.88
N ALA A 208 16.98 -6.41 13.09
CA ALA A 208 16.83 -7.75 13.65
C ALA A 208 16.32 -7.70 15.09
N ALA A 209 16.92 -6.84 15.93
CA ALA A 209 16.51 -6.65 17.31
C ALA A 209 15.07 -6.13 17.41
N ARG A 210 14.67 -5.20 16.52
CA ARG A 210 13.30 -4.67 16.43
C ARG A 210 12.26 -5.77 16.20
N ALA A 211 12.59 -6.74 15.33
CA ALA A 211 11.70 -7.85 15.00
C ALA A 211 11.41 -8.79 16.18
N THR A 212 12.23 -8.74 17.23
CA THR A 212 12.16 -9.61 18.42
C THR A 212 11.72 -8.90 19.69
N THR A 213 11.28 -7.65 19.60
CA THR A 213 10.79 -6.86 20.74
C THR A 213 9.54 -7.49 21.36
N GLU A 214 9.28 -7.23 22.65
CA GLU A 214 8.10 -7.74 23.37
C GLU A 214 6.78 -7.25 22.74
N ASP A 215 6.78 -6.03 22.20
CA ASP A 215 5.65 -5.47 21.44
C ASP A 215 5.44 -6.19 20.08
N GLY A 216 6.35 -7.09 19.70
CA GLY A 216 6.30 -7.89 18.49
C GLY A 216 6.18 -7.04 17.24
N ALA A 217 5.20 -7.36 16.40
CA ALA A 217 4.92 -6.59 15.19
C ALA A 217 3.90 -5.45 15.40
N THR A 218 3.44 -5.22 16.63
CA THR A 218 2.35 -4.27 16.90
C THR A 218 2.79 -2.80 16.80
N PHE A 219 4.08 -2.50 16.92
CA PHE A 219 4.61 -1.14 16.76
C PHE A 219 4.29 -0.54 15.38
N TRP A 220 4.07 -1.38 14.37
CA TRP A 220 3.66 -0.95 13.04
C TRP A 220 2.32 -0.19 13.05
N THR A 221 1.44 -0.43 14.03
CA THR A 221 0.18 0.34 14.17
C THR A 221 0.44 1.83 14.34
N LYS A 222 1.46 2.18 15.13
CA LYS A 222 1.89 3.58 15.34
C LYS A 222 2.61 4.13 14.10
N VAL A 223 3.46 3.33 13.46
CA VAL A 223 4.21 3.75 12.26
C VAL A 223 3.28 4.00 11.07
N VAL A 224 2.33 3.10 10.84
CA VAL A 224 1.34 3.22 9.75
C VAL A 224 0.27 4.26 10.09
N GLY A 225 -0.03 4.45 11.37
CA GLY A 225 -1.04 5.39 11.86
C GLY A 225 -2.47 4.83 11.74
N VAL A 226 -2.65 3.54 12.00
CA VAL A 226 -3.97 2.88 11.89
C VAL A 226 -4.85 3.21 13.10
N ASP A 227 -6.07 3.66 12.85
CA ASP A 227 -7.12 3.75 13.89
C ASP A 227 -7.76 2.37 14.07
N ALA A 228 -7.12 1.52 14.88
CA ALA A 228 -7.52 0.12 15.02
C ALA A 228 -8.91 -0.04 15.65
N VAL A 229 -9.35 0.92 16.46
CA VAL A 229 -10.68 0.91 17.10
C VAL A 229 -11.74 1.11 16.02
N ARG A 230 -11.64 2.17 15.23
CA ARG A 230 -12.63 2.46 14.18
C ARG A 230 -12.54 1.45 13.03
N ALA A 231 -11.34 0.99 12.68
CA ALA A 231 -11.15 -0.04 11.65
C ALA A 231 -11.81 -1.39 12.02
N SER A 232 -12.07 -1.64 13.30
CA SER A 232 -12.77 -2.85 13.77
C SER A 232 -14.27 -2.62 14.04
N ASP A 233 -14.77 -1.39 13.93
CA ASP A 233 -16.16 -1.06 14.21
C ASP A 233 -17.05 -1.27 12.98
N HIS A 234 -17.84 -2.35 13.00
CA HIS A 234 -18.74 -2.73 11.91
C HIS A 234 -19.94 -1.79 11.72
N THR A 235 -20.15 -0.82 12.63
CA THR A 235 -21.19 0.21 12.47
C THR A 235 -20.73 1.39 11.61
N LEU A 236 -19.44 1.44 11.27
CA LEU A 236 -18.82 2.48 10.45
C LEU A 236 -18.67 2.03 9.00
N PHE A 237 -18.60 2.99 8.07
CA PHE A 237 -18.13 2.73 6.72
C PHE A 237 -16.60 2.66 6.72
N ARG A 238 -16.08 1.44 6.55
CA ARG A 238 -14.65 1.14 6.63
C ARG A 238 -14.09 0.81 5.26
N VAL A 239 -12.92 1.34 4.96
CA VAL A 239 -12.15 1.00 3.75
C VAL A 239 -10.79 0.47 4.15
N LEU A 240 -10.39 -0.63 3.52
CA LEU A 240 -9.08 -1.24 3.71
C LEU A 240 -8.38 -1.35 2.36
N GLU A 241 -7.23 -0.71 2.22
CA GLU A 241 -6.32 -0.96 1.12
C GLU A 241 -5.07 -1.66 1.63
N TRP A 242 -4.57 -2.64 0.88
CA TRP A 242 -3.20 -3.10 1.07
C TRP A 242 -2.49 -3.27 -0.26
N GLY A 243 -1.18 -3.05 -0.25
CA GLY A 243 -0.30 -3.23 -1.39
C GLY A 243 1.16 -3.31 -0.96
N GLY A 244 2.06 -3.38 -1.93
CA GLY A 244 3.48 -3.29 -1.64
C GLY A 244 4.37 -3.25 -2.87
N MET A 245 5.67 -3.20 -2.62
CA MET A 245 6.68 -3.28 -3.65
C MET A 245 7.98 -3.87 -3.13
N GLU A 246 8.62 -4.62 -4.01
CA GLU A 246 10.02 -5.01 -3.84
C GLU A 246 10.91 -3.81 -4.21
N VAL A 247 11.87 -3.51 -3.33
CA VAL A 247 12.92 -2.52 -3.57
C VAL A 247 14.13 -3.24 -4.16
N GLU A 248 14.55 -2.76 -5.32
CA GLU A 248 15.68 -3.30 -6.09
C GLU A 248 17.01 -2.69 -5.66
#